data_AF-A0AAQ4EWV0-F1
#
_entry.id   AF-A0AAQ4EWV0-F1
#
_cell.length_a   1.000
_cell.length_b   1.000
_cell.length_c   1.000
_cell.angle_alpha   90.00
_cell.angle_beta   90.00
_cell.angle_gamma   90.00
#
_symmetry.space_group_name_H-M   'P 1'
#
loop_
_entity.id
_entity.type
_entity.pdbx_description
1 polymer ?
#
loop_
_entity_poly.entity_id
_entity_poly.type
_entity_poly.pdbx_seq_one_letter_code
_entity_poly.pdbx_strand_id
1 'polypeptide(L)'
;MYHTFFRWNNLLAASNAQKLRLLHMLEQFKQIEDRILTFAKKASALNSWFENAEEDLTDPVRCNSAEEIRALREAHAEFQNSLGSAQADFGAFAALDRQIKSFNVGPNKYTWFTMEALEGTWRNLQKIIKERDLDLVTDRRTVSARRSAIVKSCILEHKLQIMCFLFHVFLGRRMRLLDGSSMMEGSGSLEAQLEATKRKAAEVRGKRGDLKRIEDLGALLEEQLILDNRYTEHGTVGLAQQRDQLDQLGMRMQHNLEQQIKARNQSGVTEGALKEFSMMFKHFDKDKSGRQNHVEFKSCLRALGYDLPMVEGGQPDPEFEAILDQVDPNRDGQVSLQEYMAFMISRETENVRSSE
;
A
#
# COMPACT_ATOMS: atom_id res chain seq x y z
N MET A 1 -58.39 76.97 73.95
CA MET A 1 -59.00 75.75 73.35
C MET A 1 -58.83 75.71 71.84
N TYR A 2 -59.11 76.78 71.08
CA TYR A 2 -58.89 76.83 69.63
C TYR A 2 -57.42 76.74 69.19
N HIS A 3 -56.50 77.44 69.85
CA HIS A 3 -55.07 77.43 69.51
C HIS A 3 -54.41 76.05 69.70
N THR A 4 -54.80 75.33 70.76
CA THR A 4 -54.31 73.97 71.05
C THR A 4 -54.85 72.95 70.04
N PHE A 5 -56.10 73.09 69.60
CA PHE A 5 -56.70 72.24 68.57
C PHE A 5 -56.07 72.46 67.19
N PHE A 6 -55.81 73.72 66.81
CA PHE A 6 -55.12 74.06 65.57
C PHE A 6 -53.68 73.49 65.54
N ARG A 7 -52.94 73.63 66.65
CA ARG A 7 -51.58 73.07 66.78
C ARG A 7 -51.57 71.54 66.70
N TRP A 8 -52.56 70.87 67.29
CA TRP A 8 -52.74 69.42 67.18
C TRP A 8 -53.00 68.97 65.74
N ASN A 9 -53.91 69.63 65.03
CA ASN A 9 -54.20 69.30 63.63
C ASN A 9 -52.99 69.52 62.70
N ASN A 10 -52.20 70.56 62.94
CA ASN A 10 -50.97 70.79 62.18
C ASN A 10 -49.90 69.71 62.44
N LEU A 11 -49.76 69.26 63.69
CA LEU A 11 -48.86 68.15 64.05
C LEU A 11 -49.33 66.82 63.43
N LEU A 12 -50.64 66.56 63.47
CA LEU A 12 -51.24 65.37 62.84
C LEU A 12 -51.03 65.37 61.32
N ALA A 13 -51.25 66.50 60.66
CA ALA A 13 -51.00 66.66 59.23
C ALA A 13 -49.51 66.48 58.88
N ALA A 14 -48.60 67.07 59.65
CA ALA A 14 -47.16 66.90 59.46
C ALA A 14 -46.69 65.45 59.69
N SER A 15 -47.24 64.77 60.71
CA SER A 15 -46.98 63.36 60.99
C SER A 15 -47.47 62.46 59.85
N ASN A 16 -48.69 62.70 59.35
CA ASN A 16 -49.24 61.96 58.21
C ASN A 16 -48.43 62.21 56.93
N ALA A 17 -48.02 63.45 56.66
CA ALA A 17 -47.16 63.77 55.53
C ALA A 17 -45.79 63.07 55.63
N GLN A 18 -45.20 63.02 56.83
CA GLN A 18 -43.95 62.31 57.06
C GLN A 18 -44.12 60.79 56.89
N LYS A 19 -45.21 60.22 57.40
CA LYS A 19 -45.54 58.79 57.22
C LYS A 19 -45.67 58.44 55.74
N LEU A 20 -46.37 59.26 54.95
CA LEU A 20 -46.52 59.05 53.50
C LEU A 20 -45.16 59.11 52.78
N ARG A 21 -44.30 60.09 53.12
CA ARG A 21 -42.94 60.18 52.57
C ARG A 21 -42.10 58.94 52.89
N LEU A 22 -42.13 58.49 54.14
CA LEU A 22 -41.37 57.29 54.57
C LEU A 22 -41.87 56.02 53.87
N LEU A 23 -43.19 55.86 53.70
CA LEU A 23 -43.76 54.73 52.96
C LEU A 23 -43.35 54.74 51.49
N HIS A 24 -43.36 55.92 50.84
CA HIS A 24 -42.91 56.04 49.46
C HIS A 24 -41.40 55.72 49.31
N MET A 25 -40.57 56.22 50.23
CA MET A 25 -39.14 55.88 50.24
C MET A 25 -38.91 54.39 50.48
N LEU A 26 -39.65 53.77 51.40
CA LEU A 26 -39.58 52.32 51.65
C LEU A 26 -39.91 51.51 50.39
N GLU A 27 -40.95 51.92 49.65
CA GLU A 27 -41.35 51.27 48.40
C GLU A 27 -40.26 51.41 47.32
N GLN A 28 -39.67 52.59 47.19
CA GLN A 28 -38.53 52.80 46.30
C GLN A 28 -37.32 51.92 46.68
N PHE A 29 -36.99 51.81 47.97
CA PHE A 29 -35.91 50.93 48.43
C PHE A 29 -36.18 49.47 48.13
N LYS A 30 -37.42 48.99 48.32
CA LYS A 30 -37.81 47.62 47.95
C LYS A 30 -37.62 47.35 46.46
N GLN A 31 -38.07 48.26 45.60
CA GLN A 31 -37.90 48.12 44.15
C GLN A 31 -36.42 48.09 43.74
N ILE A 32 -35.57 48.87 44.39
CA ILE A 32 -34.12 48.86 44.17
C ILE A 32 -33.52 47.53 44.65
N GLU A 33 -33.88 47.09 45.85
CA GLU A 33 -33.41 45.82 46.42
C GLU A 33 -33.80 44.61 45.56
N ASP A 34 -35.04 44.57 45.06
CA ASP A 34 -35.53 43.53 44.15
C ASP A 34 -34.72 43.48 42.85
N ARG A 35 -34.32 44.64 42.31
CA ARG A 35 -33.47 44.72 41.11
C ARG A 35 -32.05 44.23 41.39
N ILE A 36 -31.46 44.61 42.53
CA ILE A 36 -30.14 44.17 42.98
C ILE A 36 -30.12 42.65 43.20
N LEU A 37 -31.19 42.09 43.80
CA LEU A 37 -31.35 40.65 43.99
C LEU A 37 -31.54 39.93 42.65
N THR A 38 -32.32 40.50 41.74
CA THR A 38 -32.51 39.98 40.39
C THR A 38 -31.18 39.94 39.63
N PHE A 39 -30.36 40.99 39.75
CA PHE A 39 -29.03 41.02 39.20
C PHE A 39 -28.17 39.87 39.75
N ALA A 40 -28.13 39.68 41.07
CA ALA A 40 -27.34 38.63 41.70
C ALA A 40 -27.72 37.22 41.20
N LYS A 41 -29.03 36.93 41.09
CA LYS A 41 -29.52 35.65 40.58
C LYS A 41 -29.11 35.44 39.11
N LYS A 42 -29.30 36.45 38.26
CA LYS A 42 -28.95 36.38 36.83
C LYS A 42 -27.45 36.27 36.62
N ALA A 43 -26.64 37.00 37.40
CA ALA A 43 -25.18 36.93 37.35
C ALA A 43 -24.68 35.50 37.62
N SER A 44 -25.22 34.85 38.66
CA SER A 44 -24.84 33.48 39.00
C SER A 44 -25.21 32.47 37.91
N ALA A 45 -26.42 32.58 37.34
CA ALA A 45 -26.86 31.70 36.26
C ALA A 45 -26.00 31.88 35.00
N LEU A 46 -25.69 33.13 34.65
CA LEU A 46 -24.85 33.47 33.52
C LEU A 46 -23.40 32.98 33.71
N ASN A 47 -22.85 33.10 34.93
CA ASN A 47 -21.51 32.58 35.22
C ASN A 47 -21.44 31.06 35.03
N SER A 48 -22.42 30.32 35.53
CA SER A 48 -22.48 28.86 35.31
C SER A 48 -22.60 28.51 33.82
N TRP A 49 -23.36 29.30 33.05
CA TRP A 49 -23.42 29.13 31.60
C TRP A 49 -22.06 29.38 30.93
N PHE A 50 -21.32 30.40 31.36
CA PHE A 50 -19.97 30.67 30.87
C PHE A 50 -18.99 29.53 31.15
N GLU A 51 -18.98 29.01 32.38
CA GLU A 51 -18.09 27.92 32.77
C GLU A 51 -18.33 26.67 31.93
N ASN A 52 -19.60 26.27 31.74
CA ASN A 52 -19.94 25.13 30.89
C ASN A 52 -19.52 25.35 29.44
N ALA A 53 -19.77 26.55 28.90
CA ALA A 53 -19.38 26.87 27.53
C ALA A 53 -17.85 26.91 27.35
N GLU A 54 -17.11 27.40 28.34
CA GLU A 54 -15.66 27.42 28.34
C GLU A 54 -15.08 26.00 28.42
N GLU A 55 -15.62 25.14 29.28
CA GLU A 55 -15.24 23.72 29.37
C GLU A 55 -15.43 23.00 28.03
N ASP A 56 -16.64 23.09 27.45
CA ASP A 56 -16.96 22.42 26.17
C ASP A 56 -16.09 22.90 24.99
N LEU A 57 -15.74 24.19 24.97
CA LEU A 57 -14.99 24.78 23.85
C LEU A 57 -13.47 24.59 23.98
N THR A 58 -12.96 24.47 25.20
CA THR A 58 -11.52 24.28 25.48
C THR A 58 -11.08 22.82 25.37
N ASP A 59 -12.02 21.88 25.28
CA ASP A 59 -11.74 20.46 25.02
C ASP A 59 -10.89 20.26 23.75
N PRO A 60 -9.75 19.55 23.80
CA PRO A 60 -8.86 19.41 22.64
C PRO A 60 -9.53 18.76 21.42
N VAL A 61 -9.46 19.41 20.26
CA VAL A 61 -9.95 18.83 18.99
C VAL A 61 -8.91 17.86 18.42
N ARG A 62 -9.19 16.56 18.50
CA ARG A 62 -8.39 15.47 17.91
C ARG A 62 -9.29 14.36 17.39
N CYS A 63 -9.73 14.46 16.13
CA CYS A 63 -10.58 13.44 15.54
C CYS A 63 -9.76 12.34 14.82
N ASN A 64 -10.27 11.12 14.88
CA ASN A 64 -9.71 9.97 14.16
C ASN A 64 -10.46 9.69 12.85
N SER A 65 -11.70 10.17 12.73
CA SER A 65 -12.57 9.93 11.58
C SER A 65 -13.14 11.22 10.97
N ALA A 66 -13.57 11.14 9.71
CA ALA A 66 -14.22 12.26 9.04
C ALA A 66 -15.63 12.54 9.60
N GLU A 67 -16.23 11.53 10.21
CA GLU A 67 -17.54 11.55 10.84
C GLU A 67 -17.47 12.27 12.18
N GLU A 68 -16.47 11.99 13.01
CA GLU A 68 -16.23 12.71 14.29
C GLU A 68 -16.05 14.21 14.07
N ILE A 69 -15.17 14.62 13.14
CA ILE A 69 -14.94 16.04 12.88
C ILE A 69 -16.16 16.73 12.25
N ARG A 70 -17.04 15.97 11.58
CA ARG A 70 -18.31 16.49 11.10
C ARG A 70 -19.26 16.76 12.26
N ALA A 71 -19.44 15.79 13.16
CA ALA A 71 -20.29 15.91 14.33
C ALA A 71 -19.85 17.07 15.24
N LEU A 72 -18.55 17.21 15.52
CA LEU A 72 -18.04 18.34 16.31
C LEU A 72 -18.31 19.71 15.67
N ARG A 73 -18.23 19.80 14.34
CA ARG A 73 -18.54 21.05 13.63
C ARG A 73 -20.03 21.37 13.63
N GLU A 74 -20.88 20.36 13.54
CA GLU A 74 -22.33 20.52 13.65
C GLU A 74 -22.71 21.00 15.06
N ALA A 75 -22.18 20.36 16.10
CA ALA A 75 -22.37 20.79 17.49
C ALA A 75 -21.86 22.23 17.72
N HIS A 76 -20.69 22.59 17.17
CA HIS A 76 -20.17 23.95 17.28
C HIS A 76 -21.04 24.98 16.55
N ALA A 77 -21.59 24.63 15.38
CA ALA A 77 -22.50 25.50 14.65
C ALA A 77 -23.83 25.71 15.40
N GLU A 78 -24.37 24.66 16.03
CA GLU A 78 -25.54 24.76 16.90
C GLU A 78 -25.27 25.68 18.10
N PHE A 79 -24.11 25.53 18.74
CA PHE A 79 -23.69 26.44 19.80
C PHE A 79 -23.59 27.89 19.30
N GLN A 80 -22.97 28.14 18.15
CA GLN A 80 -22.88 29.47 17.56
C GLN A 80 -24.25 30.07 17.25
N ASN A 81 -25.22 29.27 16.80
CA ASN A 81 -26.60 29.72 16.58
C ASN A 81 -27.29 30.16 17.89
N SER A 82 -26.93 29.54 19.02
CA SER A 82 -27.47 29.91 20.35
C SER A 82 -26.91 31.25 20.87
N LEU A 83 -25.74 31.69 20.38
CA LEU A 83 -25.07 32.90 20.86
C LEU A 83 -25.88 34.18 20.61
N GLY A 84 -26.72 34.21 19.57
CA GLY A 84 -27.56 35.38 19.29
C GLY A 84 -28.55 35.66 20.44
N SER A 85 -29.17 34.62 20.99
CA SER A 85 -30.05 34.76 22.16
C SER A 85 -29.26 35.13 23.40
N ALA A 86 -28.14 34.44 23.65
CA ALA A 86 -27.29 34.71 24.82
C ALA A 86 -26.75 36.15 24.82
N GLN A 87 -26.38 36.69 23.66
CA GLN A 87 -25.93 38.07 23.51
C GLN A 87 -27.04 39.09 23.79
N ALA A 88 -28.28 38.80 23.38
CA ALA A 88 -29.42 39.64 23.69
C ALA A 88 -29.72 39.66 25.21
N ASP A 89 -29.69 38.49 25.84
CA ASP A 89 -29.86 38.35 27.29
C ASP A 89 -28.76 39.08 28.07
N PHE A 90 -27.52 38.97 27.61
CA PHE A 90 -26.38 39.71 28.15
C PHE A 90 -26.55 41.23 28.03
N GLY A 91 -27.04 41.71 26.89
CA GLY A 91 -27.35 43.13 26.67
C GLY A 91 -28.46 43.65 27.59
N ALA A 92 -29.52 42.86 27.79
CA ALA A 92 -30.59 43.18 28.74
C ALA A 92 -30.08 43.20 30.19
N PHE A 93 -29.15 42.31 30.54
CA PHE A 93 -28.49 42.28 31.83
C PHE A 93 -27.61 43.51 32.07
N ALA A 94 -26.84 43.95 31.06
CA ALA A 94 -26.08 45.21 31.12
C ALA A 94 -26.98 46.44 31.28
N ALA A 95 -28.18 46.43 30.71
CA ALA A 95 -29.17 47.49 30.92
C ALA A 95 -29.72 47.51 32.35
N LEU A 96 -29.92 46.33 32.97
CA LEU A 96 -30.31 46.22 34.38
C LEU A 96 -29.23 46.80 35.31
N ASP A 97 -27.95 46.52 35.06
CA ASP A 97 -26.82 47.09 35.82
C ASP A 97 -26.80 48.62 35.73
N ARG A 98 -26.98 49.18 34.52
CA ARG A 98 -27.08 50.64 34.33
C ARG A 98 -28.25 51.26 35.10
N GLN A 99 -29.39 50.57 35.17
CA GLN A 99 -30.53 51.02 35.98
C GLN A 99 -30.23 50.95 37.47
N ILE A 100 -29.52 49.93 37.97
CA ILE A 100 -29.13 49.85 39.37
C ILE A 100 -28.17 51.00 39.72
N LYS A 101 -27.16 51.24 38.86
CA LYS A 101 -26.19 52.32 39.04
C LYS A 101 -26.81 53.72 39.03
N SER A 102 -27.90 53.95 38.29
CA SER A 102 -28.58 55.26 38.27
C SER A 102 -29.24 55.63 39.61
N PHE A 103 -29.52 54.66 40.48
CA PHE A 103 -29.99 54.92 41.85
C PHE A 103 -28.87 55.30 42.83
N ASN A 104 -27.61 55.37 42.37
CA ASN A 104 -26.44 55.75 43.15
C ASN A 104 -26.27 54.91 44.44
N VAL A 105 -26.62 53.63 44.35
CA VAL A 105 -26.43 52.65 45.42
C VAL A 105 -25.00 52.14 45.48
N GLY A 106 -24.56 51.73 46.66
CA GLY A 106 -23.27 51.06 46.86
C GLY A 106 -23.20 49.69 46.16
N PRO A 107 -22.07 48.97 46.31
CA PRO A 107 -21.88 47.67 45.68
C PRO A 107 -22.97 46.66 46.08
N ASN A 108 -23.24 45.71 45.18
CA ASN A 108 -24.24 44.67 45.39
C ASN A 108 -23.86 43.82 46.62
N LYS A 109 -24.81 43.62 47.53
CA LYS A 109 -24.60 42.86 48.78
C LYS A 109 -24.82 41.36 48.62
N TYR A 110 -25.49 40.93 47.56
CA TYR A 110 -25.92 39.54 47.35
C TYR A 110 -25.04 38.78 46.36
N THR A 111 -24.07 39.43 45.72
CA THR A 111 -23.13 38.79 44.82
C THR A 111 -21.80 39.55 44.75
N TRP A 112 -20.72 38.82 44.49
CA TRP A 112 -19.40 39.37 44.20
C TRP A 112 -19.16 39.61 42.69
N PHE A 113 -20.07 39.13 41.84
CA PHE A 113 -19.98 39.35 40.40
C PHE A 113 -20.26 40.81 40.03
N THR A 114 -19.36 41.41 39.28
CA THR A 114 -19.54 42.75 38.69
C THR A 114 -19.81 42.63 37.19
N MET A 115 -20.53 43.61 36.63
CA MET A 115 -20.76 43.66 35.18
C MET A 115 -19.45 43.69 34.40
N GLU A 116 -18.44 44.43 34.88
CA GLU A 116 -17.12 44.54 34.25
C GLU A 116 -16.38 43.19 34.17
N ALA A 117 -16.47 42.36 35.22
CA ALA A 117 -15.89 41.02 35.22
C ALA A 117 -16.59 40.11 34.19
N LEU A 118 -17.93 40.17 34.13
CA LEU A 118 -18.73 39.38 33.19
C LEU A 118 -18.55 39.83 31.73
N GLU A 119 -18.28 41.12 31.48
CA GLU A 119 -17.87 41.62 30.16
C GLU A 119 -16.47 41.12 29.78
N GLY A 120 -15.60 40.92 30.77
CA GLY A 120 -14.31 40.25 30.61
C GLY A 120 -14.48 38.80 30.17
N THR A 121 -15.29 38.02 30.88
CA THR A 121 -15.55 36.60 30.56
C THR A 121 -16.24 36.45 29.20
N TRP A 122 -17.21 37.31 28.88
CA TRP A 122 -17.86 37.31 27.56
C TRP A 122 -16.86 37.55 26.42
N ARG A 123 -15.92 38.50 26.59
CA ARG A 123 -14.86 38.74 25.59
C ARG A 123 -13.90 37.55 25.49
N ASN A 124 -13.57 36.90 26.60
CA ASN A 124 -12.75 35.69 26.59
C ASN A 124 -13.45 34.56 25.84
N LEU A 125 -14.74 34.32 26.11
CA LEU A 125 -15.55 33.34 25.39
C LEU A 125 -15.54 33.58 23.88
N GLN A 126 -15.72 34.84 23.45
CA GLN A 126 -15.65 35.21 22.02
C GLN A 126 -14.28 34.90 21.39
N LYS A 127 -13.19 34.97 22.18
CA LYS A 127 -11.87 34.58 21.73
C LYS A 127 -11.76 33.05 21.61
N ILE A 128 -12.21 32.32 22.61
CA ILE A 128 -12.22 30.84 22.63
C ILE A 128 -13.03 30.29 21.44
N ILE A 129 -14.19 30.88 21.12
CA ILE A 129 -15.00 30.47 19.97
C ILE A 129 -14.20 30.59 18.66
N LYS A 130 -13.46 31.69 18.48
CA LYS A 130 -12.62 31.88 17.28
C LYS A 130 -11.45 30.89 17.23
N GLU A 131 -10.85 30.58 18.37
CA GLU A 131 -9.79 29.57 18.48
C GLU A 131 -10.36 28.18 18.14
N ARG A 132 -11.54 27.85 18.65
CA ARG A 132 -12.25 26.61 18.35
C ARG A 132 -12.56 26.47 16.86
N ASP A 133 -13.02 27.52 16.19
CA ASP A 133 -13.23 27.53 14.74
C ASP A 133 -11.95 27.17 13.97
N LEU A 134 -10.82 27.75 14.36
CA LEU A 134 -9.51 27.48 13.75
C LEU A 134 -9.06 26.04 14.00
N ASP A 135 -9.25 25.53 15.21
CA ASP A 135 -8.91 24.15 15.57
C ASP A 135 -9.74 23.13 14.79
N LEU A 136 -11.06 23.34 14.67
CA LEU A 136 -11.95 22.50 13.87
C LEU A 136 -11.57 22.51 12.38
N VAL A 137 -11.17 23.67 11.84
CA VAL A 137 -10.69 23.76 10.45
C VAL A 137 -9.36 23.03 10.27
N THR A 138 -8.45 23.17 11.22
CA THR A 138 -7.11 22.57 11.20
C THR A 138 -7.18 21.05 11.32
N ASP A 139 -7.97 20.54 12.25
CA ASP A 139 -8.17 19.11 12.44
C ASP A 139 -8.88 18.48 11.24
N ARG A 140 -9.88 19.14 10.66
CA ARG A 140 -10.52 18.70 9.41
C ARG A 140 -9.51 18.54 8.26
N ARG A 141 -8.58 19.49 8.10
CA ARG A 141 -7.51 19.39 7.08
C ARG A 141 -6.59 18.20 7.37
N THR A 142 -6.22 18.02 8.64
CA THR A 142 -5.37 16.92 9.09
C THR A 142 -6.02 15.56 8.84
N VAL A 143 -7.28 15.37 9.24
CA VAL A 143 -8.06 14.15 9.00
C VAL A 143 -8.20 13.88 7.50
N SER A 144 -8.50 14.90 6.69
CA SER A 144 -8.60 14.76 5.24
C SER A 144 -7.26 14.35 4.59
N ALA A 145 -6.15 14.94 5.04
CA ALA A 145 -4.82 14.60 4.56
C ALA A 145 -4.42 13.17 4.94
N ARG A 146 -4.65 12.77 6.19
CA ARG A 146 -4.42 11.38 6.66
C ARG A 146 -5.24 10.38 5.85
N ARG A 147 -6.53 10.65 5.64
CA ARG A 147 -7.40 9.80 4.81
C ARG A 147 -6.91 9.71 3.36
N SER A 148 -6.49 10.84 2.78
CA SER A 148 -5.92 10.85 1.42
C SER A 148 -4.64 10.03 1.33
N ALA A 149 -3.76 10.12 2.33
CA ALA A 149 -2.54 9.33 2.40
C ALA A 149 -2.85 7.82 2.45
N ILE A 150 -3.74 7.40 3.35
CA ILE A 150 -4.17 5.98 3.46
C ILE A 150 -4.76 5.47 2.13
N VAL A 151 -5.63 6.25 1.49
CA VAL A 151 -6.22 5.87 0.20
C VAL A 151 -5.15 5.76 -0.88
N LYS A 152 -4.20 6.70 -0.95
CA LYS A 152 -3.07 6.63 -1.89
C LYS A 152 -2.26 5.36 -1.66
N SER A 153 -1.84 5.10 -0.43
CA SER A 153 -1.11 3.88 -0.06
C SER A 153 -1.84 2.61 -0.51
N CYS A 154 -3.14 2.49 -0.21
CA CYS A 154 -3.95 1.36 -0.63
C CYS A 154 -4.03 1.21 -2.17
N ILE A 155 -4.15 2.32 -2.89
CA ILE A 155 -4.12 2.32 -4.37
C ILE A 155 -2.76 1.83 -4.89
N LEU A 156 -1.65 2.28 -4.30
CA LEU A 156 -0.32 1.83 -4.68
C LEU A 156 -0.14 0.32 -4.42
N GLU A 157 -0.56 -0.17 -3.25
CA GLU A 157 -0.51 -1.59 -2.89
C GLU A 157 -1.30 -2.45 -3.89
N HIS A 158 -2.54 -2.08 -4.21
CA HIS A 158 -3.35 -2.76 -5.20
C HIS A 158 -2.75 -2.68 -6.61
N LYS A 159 -2.20 -1.52 -6.99
CA LYS A 159 -1.56 -1.35 -8.30
C LYS A 159 -0.34 -2.25 -8.43
N LEU A 160 0.51 -2.32 -7.40
CA LEU A 160 1.65 -3.22 -7.37
C LEU A 160 1.17 -4.67 -7.47
N GLN A 161 0.15 -5.05 -6.70
CA GLN A 161 -0.43 -6.40 -6.73
C GLN A 161 -0.89 -6.81 -8.13
N ILE A 162 -1.67 -5.97 -8.82
CA ILE A 162 -2.15 -6.26 -10.18
C ILE A 162 -0.97 -6.42 -11.15
N MET A 163 0.02 -5.53 -11.08
CA MET A 163 1.20 -5.58 -11.96
C MET A 163 2.04 -6.83 -11.70
N CYS A 164 2.33 -7.13 -10.43
CA CYS A 164 3.07 -8.33 -10.03
C CYS A 164 2.35 -9.60 -10.47
N PHE A 165 1.03 -9.71 -10.25
CA PHE A 165 0.24 -10.86 -10.67
C PHE A 165 0.26 -11.07 -12.19
N LEU A 166 0.00 -10.01 -12.96
CA LEU A 166 0.01 -10.08 -14.43
C LEU A 166 1.39 -10.47 -14.96
N PHE A 167 2.46 -9.91 -14.37
CA PHE A 167 3.82 -10.22 -14.76
C PHE A 167 4.21 -11.66 -14.39
N HIS A 168 3.85 -12.12 -13.20
CA HIS A 168 4.05 -13.51 -12.78
C HIS A 168 3.36 -14.50 -13.71
N VAL A 169 2.09 -14.28 -14.04
CA VAL A 169 1.33 -15.12 -14.97
C VAL A 169 1.99 -15.14 -16.36
N PHE A 170 2.47 -13.98 -16.84
CA PHE A 170 3.21 -13.89 -18.09
C PHE A 170 4.49 -14.74 -18.05
N LEU A 171 5.32 -14.59 -17.02
CA LEU A 171 6.56 -15.35 -16.86
C LEU A 171 6.28 -16.85 -16.78
N GLY A 172 5.31 -17.28 -15.97
CA GLY A 172 4.94 -18.70 -15.84
C GLY A 172 4.40 -19.31 -17.13
N ARG A 173 3.62 -18.55 -17.92
CA ARG A 173 3.17 -18.99 -19.25
C ARG A 173 4.34 -19.15 -20.22
N ARG A 174 5.30 -18.22 -20.20
CA ARG A 174 6.49 -18.28 -21.08
C ARG A 174 7.45 -19.39 -20.67
N MET A 175 7.64 -19.61 -19.37
CA MET A 175 8.46 -20.70 -18.84
C MET A 175 7.94 -22.05 -19.34
N ARG A 176 6.64 -22.34 -19.16
CA ARG A 176 6.02 -23.59 -19.66
C ARG A 176 6.15 -23.79 -21.17
N LEU A 177 6.12 -22.71 -21.94
CA LEU A 177 6.29 -22.74 -23.41
C LEU A 177 7.75 -22.91 -23.87
N LEU A 178 8.72 -22.72 -22.99
CA LEU A 178 10.14 -22.95 -23.26
C LEU A 178 10.63 -24.28 -22.67
N ASP A 179 10.09 -24.72 -21.54
CA ASP A 179 10.64 -25.84 -20.74
C ASP A 179 10.22 -27.26 -21.19
N GLY A 180 9.15 -27.47 -21.97
CA GLY A 180 8.97 -28.83 -22.50
C GLY A 180 7.68 -29.26 -23.19
N SER A 181 6.52 -28.66 -22.92
CA SER A 181 5.27 -29.29 -23.40
C SER A 181 4.96 -29.08 -24.89
N SER A 182 5.58 -28.14 -25.59
CA SER A 182 5.35 -27.95 -27.04
C SER A 182 6.59 -28.15 -27.90
N MET A 183 7.75 -28.47 -27.31
CA MET A 183 8.99 -28.74 -28.08
C MET A 183 9.39 -30.21 -28.03
N MET A 184 8.91 -30.97 -27.03
CA MET A 184 9.04 -32.43 -27.04
C MET A 184 8.13 -33.07 -28.11
N GLU A 185 7.04 -32.40 -28.47
CA GLU A 185 6.33 -32.59 -29.74
C GLU A 185 7.01 -31.75 -30.83
N GLY A 186 8.19 -32.19 -31.26
CA GLY A 186 9.01 -31.58 -32.31
C GLY A 186 8.33 -31.55 -33.68
N SER A 187 7.34 -30.67 -33.85
CA SER A 187 6.73 -30.39 -35.14
C SER A 187 7.39 -29.16 -35.77
N GLY A 188 8.34 -29.40 -36.66
CA GLY A 188 9.01 -28.36 -37.45
C GLY A 188 10.53 -28.46 -37.40
N SER A 189 11.18 -27.90 -38.43
CA SER A 189 12.63 -27.95 -38.59
C SER A 189 13.35 -27.20 -37.47
N LEU A 190 14.63 -27.53 -37.23
CA LEU A 190 15.49 -26.87 -36.26
C LEU A 190 15.53 -25.34 -36.46
N GLU A 191 15.47 -24.87 -37.71
CA GLU A 191 15.42 -23.44 -38.04
C GLU A 191 14.10 -22.81 -37.59
N ALA A 192 12.96 -23.48 -37.78
CA ALA A 192 11.66 -23.00 -37.32
C ALA A 192 11.59 -22.93 -35.78
N GLN A 193 12.19 -23.92 -35.11
CA GLN A 193 12.31 -23.95 -33.64
C GLN A 193 13.22 -22.83 -33.12
N LEU A 194 14.34 -22.55 -33.80
CA LEU A 194 15.24 -21.46 -33.45
C LEU A 194 14.55 -20.10 -33.59
N GLU A 195 13.86 -19.85 -34.70
CA GLU A 195 13.12 -18.60 -34.92
C GLU A 195 11.97 -18.43 -33.91
N ALA A 196 11.24 -19.50 -33.60
CA ALA A 196 10.22 -19.46 -32.55
C ALA A 196 10.82 -19.12 -31.18
N THR A 197 11.98 -19.67 -30.85
CA THR A 197 12.69 -19.40 -29.59
C THR A 197 13.22 -17.96 -29.53
N LYS A 198 13.79 -17.46 -30.63
CA LYS A 198 14.24 -16.06 -30.78
C LYS A 198 13.09 -15.07 -30.57
N ARG A 199 11.93 -15.32 -31.19
CA ARG A 199 10.71 -14.51 -31.00
C ARG A 199 10.25 -14.50 -29.55
N LYS A 200 10.12 -15.66 -28.92
CA LYS A 200 9.71 -15.78 -27.51
C LYS A 200 10.69 -15.04 -26.58
N ALA A 201 12.00 -15.17 -26.79
CA ALA A 201 13.01 -14.48 -25.99
C ALA A 201 12.97 -12.95 -26.20
N ALA A 202 12.73 -12.49 -27.42
CA ALA A 202 12.55 -11.07 -27.71
C ALA A 202 11.32 -10.48 -26.97
N GLU A 203 10.22 -11.22 -26.88
CA GLU A 203 9.04 -10.79 -26.11
C GLU A 203 9.33 -10.68 -24.60
N VAL A 204 10.08 -11.63 -24.02
CA VAL A 204 10.51 -11.57 -22.61
C VAL A 204 11.41 -10.35 -22.37
N ARG A 205 12.32 -10.04 -23.29
CA ARG A 205 13.15 -8.82 -23.22
C ARG A 205 12.32 -7.54 -23.39
N GLY A 206 11.31 -7.56 -24.26
CA GLY A 206 10.39 -6.44 -24.48
C GLY A 206 9.60 -6.03 -23.23
N LYS A 207 9.44 -6.97 -22.27
CA LYS A 207 8.76 -6.73 -20.99
C LYS A 207 9.62 -6.07 -19.91
N ARG A 208 10.84 -5.64 -20.22
CA ARG A 208 11.72 -4.89 -19.29
C ARG A 208 11.07 -3.62 -18.72
N GLY A 209 10.28 -2.90 -19.52
CA GLY A 209 9.58 -1.71 -19.06
C GLY A 209 8.51 -2.01 -18.00
N ASP A 210 7.87 -3.17 -18.07
CA ASP A 210 6.86 -3.59 -17.10
C ASP A 210 7.53 -3.93 -15.75
N LEU A 211 8.69 -4.61 -15.79
CA LEU A 211 9.49 -4.89 -14.59
C LEU A 211 9.97 -3.60 -13.91
N LYS A 212 10.50 -2.65 -14.68
CA LYS A 212 10.92 -1.36 -14.13
C LYS A 212 9.78 -0.64 -13.41
N ARG A 213 8.57 -0.65 -13.97
CA ARG A 213 7.40 -0.06 -13.30
C ARG A 213 7.03 -0.78 -12.00
N ILE A 214 7.21 -2.10 -11.93
CA ILE A 214 7.00 -2.89 -10.71
C ILE A 214 8.04 -2.51 -9.65
N GLU A 215 9.31 -2.39 -10.02
CA GLU A 215 10.40 -1.96 -9.14
C GLU A 215 10.18 -0.53 -8.64
N ASP A 216 9.85 0.41 -9.53
CA ASP A 216 9.55 1.80 -9.18
C ASP A 216 8.35 1.90 -8.20
N LEU A 217 7.31 1.08 -8.39
CA LEU A 217 6.16 1.01 -7.48
C LEU A 217 6.53 0.39 -6.13
N GLY A 218 7.39 -0.63 -6.12
CA GLY A 218 7.92 -1.23 -4.90
C GLY A 218 8.73 -0.23 -4.08
N ALA A 219 9.65 0.50 -4.72
CA ALA A 219 10.45 1.54 -4.09
C ALA A 219 9.59 2.66 -3.49
N LEU A 220 8.52 3.07 -4.18
CA LEU A 220 7.56 4.05 -3.65
C LEU A 220 6.84 3.56 -2.39
N LEU A 221 6.51 2.26 -2.31
CA LEU A 221 5.88 1.69 -1.11
C LEU A 221 6.88 1.59 0.05
N GLU A 222 8.13 1.21 -0.22
CA GLU A 222 9.22 1.19 0.76
C GLU A 222 9.52 2.58 1.33
N GLU A 223 9.51 3.63 0.48
CA GLU A 223 9.66 5.02 0.93
C GLU A 223 8.52 5.44 1.87
N GLN A 224 7.31 4.91 1.67
CA GLN A 224 6.17 5.12 2.57
C GLN A 224 6.15 4.17 3.79
N LEU A 225 7.23 3.40 4.01
CA LEU A 225 7.38 2.39 5.07
C LEU A 225 6.35 1.24 4.99
N ILE A 226 5.84 0.95 3.80
CA ILE A 226 4.95 -0.18 3.52
C ILE A 226 5.80 -1.31 2.94
N LEU A 227 6.26 -2.19 3.82
CA LEU A 227 7.19 -3.28 3.47
C LEU A 227 6.48 -4.57 3.10
N ASP A 228 5.26 -4.78 3.63
CA ASP A 228 4.47 -5.98 3.38
C ASP A 228 3.16 -5.60 2.71
N ASN A 229 2.93 -6.16 1.53
CA ASN A 229 1.72 -5.94 0.76
C ASN A 229 0.81 -7.16 0.90
N ARG A 230 -0.20 -7.03 1.76
CA ARG A 230 -1.18 -8.09 2.06
C ARG A 230 -1.92 -8.65 0.84
N TYR A 231 -1.87 -7.98 -0.30
CA TYR A 231 -2.59 -8.38 -1.50
C TYR A 231 -1.73 -9.21 -2.48
N THR A 232 -0.41 -9.26 -2.32
CA THR A 232 0.45 -10.02 -3.24
C THR A 232 1.56 -10.78 -2.53
N GLU A 233 1.69 -12.07 -2.85
CA GLU A 233 2.80 -12.91 -2.39
C GLU A 233 4.04 -12.78 -3.30
N HIS A 234 3.92 -12.05 -4.41
CA HIS A 234 4.98 -11.89 -5.39
C HIS A 234 5.84 -10.67 -5.07
N GLY A 235 7.04 -10.92 -4.52
CA GLY A 235 8.05 -9.89 -4.32
C GLY A 235 8.62 -9.36 -5.64
N THR A 236 8.89 -8.05 -5.69
CA THR A 236 9.49 -7.35 -6.84
C THR A 236 10.82 -8.00 -7.26
N VAL A 237 11.68 -8.30 -6.29
CA VAL A 237 12.97 -8.99 -6.49
C VAL A 237 12.78 -10.40 -7.04
N GLY A 238 11.79 -11.15 -6.53
CA GLY A 238 11.50 -12.50 -6.99
C GLY A 238 11.07 -12.53 -8.46
N LEU A 239 10.26 -11.56 -8.89
CA LEU A 239 9.84 -11.41 -10.29
C LEU A 239 11.00 -11.02 -11.21
N ALA A 240 11.90 -10.14 -10.76
CA ALA A 240 13.12 -9.81 -11.50
C ALA A 240 13.99 -11.07 -11.73
N GLN A 241 14.20 -11.85 -10.66
CA GLN A 241 14.96 -13.10 -10.74
C GLN A 241 14.30 -14.13 -11.69
N GLN A 242 12.98 -14.31 -11.61
CA GLN A 242 12.25 -15.21 -12.52
C GLN A 242 12.40 -14.79 -13.99
N ARG A 243 12.36 -13.48 -14.27
CA ARG A 243 12.58 -12.94 -15.61
C ARG A 243 14.00 -13.20 -16.11
N ASP A 244 15.00 -13.00 -15.27
CA ASP A 244 16.40 -13.24 -15.62
C ASP A 244 16.69 -14.73 -15.86
N GLN A 245 16.14 -15.61 -15.03
CA GLN A 245 16.21 -17.06 -15.25
C GLN A 245 15.59 -17.46 -16.59
N LEU A 246 14.44 -16.88 -16.94
CA LEU A 246 13.76 -17.16 -18.20
C LEU A 246 14.54 -16.64 -19.42
N ASP A 247 15.15 -15.46 -19.32
CA ASP A 247 16.01 -14.89 -20.38
C ASP A 247 17.26 -15.76 -20.58
N GLN A 248 17.90 -16.20 -19.49
CA GLN A 248 19.04 -17.13 -19.55
C GLN A 248 18.66 -18.49 -20.16
N LEU A 249 17.50 -19.05 -19.81
CA LEU A 249 16.99 -20.27 -20.43
C LEU A 249 16.80 -20.08 -21.94
N GLY A 250 16.17 -18.98 -22.36
CA GLY A 250 15.98 -18.64 -23.77
C GLY A 250 17.30 -18.52 -24.54
N MET A 251 18.35 -17.96 -23.92
CA MET A 251 19.70 -17.87 -24.52
C MET A 251 20.36 -19.24 -24.65
N ARG A 252 20.28 -20.09 -23.61
CA ARG A 252 20.82 -21.47 -23.67
C ARG A 252 20.13 -22.31 -24.73
N MET A 253 18.81 -22.21 -24.86
CA MET A 253 18.05 -22.94 -25.89
C MET A 253 18.42 -22.48 -27.30
N GLN A 254 18.53 -21.17 -27.53
CA GLN A 254 18.99 -20.63 -28.82
C GLN A 254 20.38 -21.15 -29.17
N HIS A 255 21.32 -21.09 -28.22
CA HIS A 255 22.66 -21.60 -28.43
C HIS A 255 22.66 -23.11 -28.75
N ASN A 256 21.89 -23.91 -28.02
CA ASN A 256 21.80 -25.34 -28.25
C ASN A 256 21.24 -25.67 -29.65
N LEU A 257 20.18 -24.99 -30.09
CA LEU A 257 19.62 -25.15 -31.43
C LEU A 257 20.60 -24.71 -32.53
N GLU A 258 21.31 -23.60 -32.33
CA GLU A 258 22.33 -23.13 -33.28
C GLU A 258 23.49 -24.13 -33.43
N GLN A 259 23.94 -24.75 -32.33
CA GLN A 259 24.94 -25.81 -32.38
C GLN A 259 24.43 -27.07 -33.10
N GLN A 260 23.18 -27.46 -32.88
CA GLN A 260 22.57 -28.59 -33.59
C GLN A 260 22.48 -28.33 -35.10
N ILE A 261 22.04 -27.14 -35.50
CA ILE A 261 21.98 -26.73 -36.92
C ILE A 261 23.38 -26.73 -37.54
N LYS A 262 24.38 -26.21 -36.82
CA LYS A 262 25.77 -26.19 -37.30
C LYS A 262 26.33 -27.61 -37.46
N ALA A 263 26.10 -28.48 -36.47
CA ALA A 263 26.52 -29.87 -36.53
C ALA A 263 25.89 -30.58 -37.73
N ARG A 264 24.57 -30.42 -37.95
CA ARG A 264 23.85 -30.93 -39.13
C ARG A 264 24.44 -30.43 -40.45
N ASN A 265 24.69 -29.13 -40.57
CA ASN A 265 25.20 -28.53 -41.80
C ASN A 265 26.65 -28.94 -42.11
N GLN A 266 27.45 -29.24 -41.08
CA GLN A 266 28.84 -29.72 -41.23
C GLN A 266 28.92 -31.22 -41.49
N SER A 267 27.97 -32.00 -40.96
CA SER A 267 27.95 -33.45 -41.11
C SER A 267 27.26 -33.92 -42.39
N GLY A 268 26.33 -33.16 -42.98
CA GLY A 268 25.58 -33.61 -44.15
C GLY A 268 24.61 -34.78 -43.87
N VAL A 269 24.41 -35.13 -42.59
CA VAL A 269 23.56 -36.24 -42.14
C VAL A 269 22.12 -35.75 -41.90
N THR A 270 21.13 -36.58 -42.23
CA THR A 270 19.70 -36.25 -42.09
C THR A 270 19.25 -36.19 -40.62
N GLU A 271 18.19 -35.41 -40.33
CA GLU A 271 17.65 -35.22 -38.97
C GLU A 271 17.18 -36.53 -38.33
N GLY A 272 16.66 -37.47 -39.14
CA GLY A 272 16.27 -38.81 -38.68
C GLY A 272 17.46 -39.61 -38.15
N ALA A 273 18.56 -39.64 -38.90
CA ALA A 273 19.77 -40.39 -38.52
C ALA A 273 20.41 -39.82 -37.24
N LEU A 274 20.53 -38.49 -37.10
CA LEU A 274 21.04 -37.88 -35.86
C LEU A 274 20.17 -38.19 -34.64
N LYS A 275 18.84 -38.23 -34.81
CA LYS A 275 17.89 -38.59 -33.75
C LYS A 275 17.98 -40.06 -33.40
N GLU A 276 18.14 -40.95 -34.38
CA GLU A 276 18.37 -42.39 -34.19
C GLU A 276 19.69 -42.65 -33.44
N PHE A 277 20.78 -41.97 -33.81
CA PHE A 277 22.06 -42.08 -33.10
C PHE A 277 21.94 -41.63 -31.63
N SER A 278 21.28 -40.50 -31.37
CA SER A 278 21.03 -40.03 -30.00
C SER A 278 20.10 -40.95 -29.20
N MET A 279 19.08 -41.54 -29.83
CA MET A 279 18.20 -42.52 -29.18
C MET A 279 18.96 -43.81 -28.85
N MET A 280 19.80 -44.28 -29.77
CA MET A 280 20.62 -45.48 -29.57
C MET A 280 21.64 -45.27 -28.45
N PHE A 281 22.32 -44.12 -28.42
CA PHE A 281 23.24 -43.79 -27.34
C PHE A 281 22.54 -43.80 -25.97
N LYS A 282 21.36 -43.18 -25.86
CA LYS A 282 20.57 -43.18 -24.62
C LYS A 282 20.03 -44.55 -24.22
N HIS A 283 19.81 -45.46 -25.17
CA HIS A 283 19.33 -46.80 -24.87
C HIS A 283 20.40 -47.65 -24.19
N PHE A 284 21.66 -47.47 -24.58
CA PHE A 284 22.80 -48.22 -24.05
C PHE A 284 23.51 -47.54 -22.87
N ASP A 285 23.34 -46.21 -22.70
CA ASP A 285 23.74 -45.45 -21.51
C ASP A 285 22.75 -45.71 -20.35
N LYS A 286 22.86 -46.90 -19.73
CA LYS A 286 21.92 -47.37 -18.69
C LYS A 286 22.03 -46.57 -17.39
N ASP A 287 23.21 -46.05 -17.08
CA ASP A 287 23.48 -45.27 -15.87
C ASP A 287 23.22 -43.77 -16.06
N LYS A 288 22.89 -43.34 -17.30
CA LYS A 288 22.66 -41.93 -17.68
C LYS A 288 23.85 -41.04 -17.33
N SER A 289 25.05 -41.61 -17.33
CA SER A 289 26.28 -40.88 -17.04
C SER A 289 26.66 -39.92 -18.17
N GLY A 290 26.03 -40.06 -19.34
CA GLY A 290 26.38 -39.31 -20.55
C GLY A 290 27.64 -39.84 -21.23
N ARG A 291 28.11 -41.02 -20.79
CA ARG A 291 29.30 -41.72 -21.27
C ARG A 291 29.00 -43.22 -21.34
N GLN A 292 29.48 -43.89 -22.38
CA GLN A 292 29.35 -45.34 -22.49
C GLN A 292 30.71 -45.99 -22.24
N ASN A 293 30.75 -47.02 -21.41
CA ASN A 293 31.97 -47.82 -21.30
C ASN A 293 32.21 -48.63 -22.59
N HIS A 294 33.41 -49.16 -22.79
CA HIS A 294 33.75 -49.91 -24.01
C HIS A 294 32.83 -51.12 -24.25
N VAL A 295 32.27 -51.75 -23.22
CA VAL A 295 31.35 -52.89 -23.34
C VAL A 295 29.98 -52.45 -23.86
N GLU A 296 29.48 -51.33 -23.36
CA GLU A 296 28.23 -50.70 -23.80
C GLU A 296 28.35 -50.17 -25.22
N PHE A 297 29.46 -49.50 -25.52
CA PHE A 297 29.75 -48.99 -26.87
C PHE A 297 29.86 -50.14 -27.89
N LYS A 298 30.56 -51.24 -27.55
CA LYS A 298 30.62 -52.45 -28.40
C LYS A 298 29.25 -53.09 -28.63
N SER A 299 28.38 -53.04 -27.63
CA SER A 299 27.01 -53.56 -27.74
C SER A 299 26.14 -52.66 -28.62
N CYS A 300 26.33 -51.33 -28.51
CA CYS A 300 25.65 -50.34 -29.35
C CYS A 300 26.03 -50.50 -30.84
N LEU A 301 27.31 -50.67 -31.15
CA LEU A 301 27.77 -50.89 -32.53
C LEU A 301 27.19 -52.17 -33.14
N ARG A 302 27.12 -53.27 -32.38
CA ARG A 302 26.48 -54.50 -32.86
C ARG A 302 24.98 -54.33 -33.12
N ALA A 303 24.28 -53.59 -32.28
CA ALA A 303 22.86 -53.28 -32.48
C ALA A 303 22.60 -52.40 -33.71
N LEU A 304 23.60 -51.60 -34.12
CA LEU A 304 23.60 -50.82 -35.35
C LEU A 304 24.03 -51.62 -36.60
N GLY A 305 24.33 -52.92 -36.45
CA GLY A 305 24.66 -53.81 -37.56
C GLY A 305 26.14 -53.91 -37.91
N TYR A 306 27.05 -53.41 -37.05
CA TYR A 306 28.48 -53.64 -37.22
C TYR A 306 28.80 -55.10 -36.86
N ASP A 307 29.41 -55.82 -37.81
CA ASP A 307 29.77 -57.24 -37.66
C ASP A 307 31.06 -57.38 -36.85
N LEU A 308 30.94 -57.21 -35.53
CA LEU A 308 32.04 -57.39 -34.59
C LEU A 308 32.02 -58.83 -34.04
N PRO A 309 33.09 -59.63 -34.23
CA PRO A 309 33.12 -61.03 -33.84
C PRO A 309 32.90 -61.21 -32.32
N MET A 310 32.15 -62.25 -31.94
CA MET A 310 32.05 -62.66 -30.53
C MET A 310 33.34 -63.35 -30.11
N VAL A 311 34.26 -62.57 -29.56
CA VAL A 311 35.48 -63.12 -28.97
C VAL A 311 35.19 -63.52 -27.52
N GLU A 312 35.14 -64.83 -27.23
CA GLU A 312 35.10 -65.34 -25.86
C GLU A 312 36.49 -65.21 -25.21
N GLY A 313 36.55 -64.46 -24.10
CA GLY A 313 37.71 -64.42 -23.22
C GLY A 313 38.80 -63.42 -23.59
N GLY A 314 38.56 -62.13 -23.32
CA GLY A 314 39.62 -61.13 -23.05
C GLY A 314 40.67 -60.87 -24.14
N GLN A 315 40.53 -61.46 -25.34
CA GLN A 315 41.42 -61.16 -26.45
C GLN A 315 41.02 -59.82 -27.10
N PRO A 316 41.99 -58.97 -27.46
CA PRO A 316 41.72 -57.71 -28.13
C PRO A 316 41.12 -58.01 -29.50
N ASP A 317 39.93 -57.48 -29.74
CA ASP A 317 39.26 -57.51 -31.03
C ASP A 317 39.91 -56.41 -31.90
N PRO A 318 40.71 -56.77 -32.93
CA PRO A 318 41.50 -55.80 -33.67
C PRO A 318 40.63 -54.81 -34.45
N GLU A 319 39.41 -55.19 -34.83
CA GLU A 319 38.47 -54.28 -35.51
C GLU A 319 37.84 -53.31 -34.52
N PHE A 320 37.49 -53.79 -33.33
CA PHE A 320 36.99 -52.92 -32.27
C PHE A 320 38.07 -51.99 -31.71
N GLU A 321 39.31 -52.45 -31.56
CA GLU A 321 40.46 -51.61 -31.16
C GLU A 321 40.75 -50.51 -32.20
N ALA A 322 40.66 -50.82 -33.50
CA ALA A 322 40.82 -49.81 -34.55
C ALA A 322 39.71 -48.73 -34.49
N ILE A 323 38.49 -49.12 -34.12
CA ILE A 323 37.40 -48.17 -33.86
C ILE A 323 37.68 -47.37 -32.58
N LEU A 324 38.13 -48.01 -31.50
CA LEU A 324 38.49 -47.32 -30.26
C LEU A 324 39.63 -46.32 -30.46
N ASP A 325 40.63 -46.61 -31.29
CA ASP A 325 41.71 -45.66 -31.60
C ASP A 325 41.20 -44.37 -32.30
N GLN A 326 40.05 -44.46 -32.98
CA GLN A 326 39.39 -43.32 -33.61
C GLN A 326 38.43 -42.58 -32.66
N VAL A 327 37.78 -43.31 -31.75
CA VAL A 327 36.68 -42.79 -30.91
C VAL A 327 37.12 -42.42 -29.49
N ASP A 328 38.10 -43.10 -28.93
CA ASP A 328 38.70 -42.87 -27.60
C ASP A 328 40.25 -42.75 -27.73
N PRO A 329 40.78 -41.68 -28.36
CA PRO A 329 42.23 -41.52 -28.56
C PRO A 329 43.00 -41.33 -27.24
N ASN A 330 42.31 -40.85 -26.21
CA ASN A 330 42.80 -40.68 -24.85
C ASN A 330 42.80 -41.98 -24.03
N ARG A 331 42.18 -43.06 -24.56
CA ARG A 331 42.01 -44.36 -23.91
C ARG A 331 41.55 -44.23 -22.46
N ASP A 332 40.60 -43.34 -22.21
CA ASP A 332 40.06 -43.12 -20.86
C ASP A 332 39.02 -44.18 -20.46
N GLY A 333 38.70 -45.11 -21.37
CA GLY A 333 37.81 -46.23 -21.12
C GLY A 333 36.33 -45.87 -21.31
N GLN A 334 36.03 -44.64 -21.72
CA GLN A 334 34.68 -44.09 -21.78
C GLN A 334 34.46 -43.28 -23.05
N VAL A 335 33.46 -43.67 -23.84
CA VAL A 335 33.06 -42.94 -25.05
C VAL A 335 31.97 -41.93 -24.69
N SER A 336 32.26 -40.64 -24.86
CA SER A 336 31.27 -39.58 -24.68
C SER A 336 30.27 -39.53 -25.85
N LEU A 337 29.10 -38.92 -25.61
CA LEU A 337 28.12 -38.67 -26.68
C LEU A 337 28.74 -37.90 -27.86
N GLN A 338 29.67 -36.99 -27.60
CA GLN A 338 30.30 -36.19 -28.65
C GLN A 338 31.21 -37.03 -29.54
N GLU A 339 32.03 -37.91 -28.95
CA GLU A 339 32.92 -38.84 -29.67
C GLU A 339 32.12 -39.88 -30.46
N TYR A 340 31.08 -40.45 -29.83
CA TYR A 340 30.15 -41.36 -30.47
C TYR A 340 29.48 -40.72 -31.70
N MET A 341 28.94 -39.50 -31.55
CA MET A 341 28.28 -38.80 -32.64
C MET A 341 29.26 -38.45 -33.76
N ALA A 342 30.49 -38.04 -33.44
CA ALA A 342 31.51 -37.75 -34.43
C ALA A 342 31.87 -38.98 -35.28
N PHE A 343 32.01 -40.15 -34.65
CA PHE A 343 32.27 -41.42 -35.33
C PHE A 343 31.11 -41.88 -36.22
N MET A 344 29.89 -41.85 -35.68
CA MET A 344 28.70 -42.22 -36.45
C MET A 344 28.51 -41.30 -37.65
N ILE A 345 28.78 -40.00 -37.49
CA ILE A 345 28.75 -39.02 -38.56
C ILE A 345 29.84 -39.31 -39.61
N SER A 346 31.09 -39.53 -39.21
CA SER A 346 32.17 -39.80 -40.18
C SER A 346 31.87 -41.04 -41.01
N ARG A 347 31.39 -42.11 -40.38
CA ARG A 347 31.03 -43.36 -41.05
C ARG A 347 29.84 -43.21 -42.00
N GLU A 348 28.78 -42.50 -41.58
CA GLU A 348 27.62 -42.26 -42.44
C GLU A 348 28.02 -41.42 -43.66
N THR A 349 28.91 -40.44 -43.48
CA THR A 349 29.43 -39.63 -44.61
C THR A 349 30.41 -40.38 -45.53
N GLU A 350 31.13 -41.38 -45.01
CA GLU A 350 31.98 -42.26 -45.82
C GLU A 350 31.13 -43.24 -46.65
N ASN A 351 30.08 -43.82 -46.05
CA ASN A 351 29.16 -44.72 -46.75
C ASN A 351 28.42 -44.04 -47.91
N VAL A 352 28.04 -42.77 -47.74
CA VAL A 352 27.41 -41.95 -48.80
C VAL A 352 28.40 -41.65 -49.94
N ARG A 353 29.70 -41.50 -49.67
CA ARG A 353 30.72 -41.29 -50.72
C ARG A 353 31.14 -42.55 -51.46
N SER A 354 30.96 -43.73 -50.86
CA SER A 354 31.26 -45.03 -51.49
C SER A 354 30.11 -45.63 -52.30
N SER A 355 28.94 -44.97 -52.31
CA SER A 355 27.72 -45.40 -53.01
C SER A 355 27.33 -44.51 -54.21
N GLU A 356 28.12 -43.47 -54.50
CA GLU A 356 28.24 -42.87 -55.84
C GLU A 356 29.33 -43.57 -56.64
#